data_AF-A0A452RXW5-F1
#
_entry.id   AF-A0A452RXW5-F1
#
_cell.length_a   1.000
_cell.length_b   1.000
_cell.length_c   1.000
_cell.angle_alpha   90.00
_cell.angle_beta   90.00
_cell.angle_gamma   90.00
#
_symmetry.space_group_name_H-M   'P 1'
#
loop_
_entity.id
_entity.type
_entity.pdbx_description
1 polymer ?
#
loop_
_entity_poly.entity_id
_entity_poly.type
_entity_poly.pdbx_seq_one_letter_code
_entity_poly.pdbx_strand_id
1 'polypeptide(L)'
;MPIVDYRTRWSGITRQHMRKAIPFQVAQKEILKLLKGKVVVGHALHNDFQALKYVHPRSQTRDTTYVPSLLHQPGLHTRARVSLKDLALQLLRKKIQAGQHGHSSVEDAVTAMELYRLVEVRWEEQEARSLPPRPEDREPDSSTDMEQYMEDQYWPEDLAQGPRGGTGEAQDRRE
;
A
#
# COMPACT_ATOMS: atom_id res chain seq x y z
N MET A 1 -11.15 29.66 -0.31
CA MET A 1 -12.52 29.44 0.21
C MET A 1 -12.45 28.90 1.62
N PRO A 2 -13.39 29.25 2.52
CA PRO A 2 -13.52 28.63 3.83
C PRO A 2 -14.07 27.19 3.72
N ILE A 3 -13.80 26.36 4.73
CA ILE A 3 -14.38 25.01 4.85
C ILE A 3 -15.85 25.13 5.23
N VAL A 4 -16.74 24.49 4.47
CA VAL A 4 -18.20 24.50 4.72
C VAL A 4 -18.66 23.32 5.55
N ASP A 5 -18.03 22.16 5.39
CA ASP A 5 -18.31 20.94 6.14
C ASP A 5 -17.04 20.07 6.24
N TYR A 6 -16.75 19.57 7.44
CA TYR A 6 -15.61 18.69 7.72
C TYR A 6 -15.91 17.22 7.41
N ARG A 7 -17.19 16.86 7.29
CA ARG A 7 -17.66 15.49 7.09
C ARG A 7 -17.10 14.52 8.14
N THR A 8 -17.00 14.97 9.41
CA THR A 8 -16.29 14.26 10.50
C THR A 8 -16.70 12.80 10.64
N ARG A 9 -17.99 12.48 10.48
CA ARG A 9 -18.51 11.10 10.51
C ARG A 9 -17.82 10.17 9.50
N TRP A 10 -17.39 10.68 8.36
CA TRP A 10 -16.75 9.88 7.30
C TRP A 10 -15.24 10.11 7.21
N SER A 11 -14.76 11.30 7.58
CA SER A 11 -13.34 11.67 7.41
C SER A 11 -12.51 11.52 8.67
N GLY A 12 -13.15 11.48 9.85
CA GLY A 12 -12.47 11.65 11.14
C GLY A 12 -11.88 13.06 11.36
N ILE A 13 -12.08 13.98 10.41
CA ILE A 13 -11.51 15.32 10.47
C ILE A 13 -12.40 16.24 11.30
N THR A 14 -11.79 16.97 12.23
CA THR A 14 -12.44 18.01 13.05
C THR A 14 -11.85 19.38 12.74
N ARG A 15 -12.53 20.45 13.17
CA ARG A 15 -12.01 21.82 13.11
C ARG A 15 -10.65 21.96 13.78
N GLN A 16 -10.38 21.20 14.84
CA GLN A 16 -9.12 21.25 15.57
C GLN A 16 -7.95 20.73 14.73
N HIS A 17 -8.15 19.68 13.93
CA HIS A 17 -7.14 19.16 13.02
C HIS A 17 -6.67 20.22 12.00
N MET A 18 -7.58 21.10 11.57
CA MET A 18 -7.24 22.16 10.62
C MET A 18 -6.41 23.30 11.21
N ARG A 19 -6.33 23.45 12.54
CA ARG A 19 -5.49 24.49 13.15
C ARG A 19 -3.99 24.27 12.89
N LYS A 20 -3.60 23.01 12.67
CA LYS A 20 -2.21 22.59 12.39
C LYS A 20 -2.06 21.95 11.01
N ALA A 21 -3.04 22.11 10.12
CA ALA A 21 -2.99 21.50 8.80
C ALA A 21 -1.95 22.22 7.93
N ILE A 22 -1.21 21.42 7.16
CA ILE A 22 -0.29 21.93 6.15
C ILE A 22 -1.06 22.36 4.88
N PRO A 23 -0.50 23.30 4.08
CA PRO A 23 -1.10 23.67 2.81
C PRO A 23 -1.21 22.48 1.85
N PHE A 24 -2.29 22.42 1.07
CA PHE A 24 -2.56 21.32 0.15
C PHE A 24 -1.39 21.07 -0.82
N GLN A 25 -0.78 22.12 -1.38
CA GLN A 25 0.33 21.98 -2.33
C GLN A 25 1.56 21.30 -1.70
N VAL A 26 1.80 21.53 -0.41
CA VAL A 26 2.91 20.92 0.33
C VAL A 26 2.63 19.43 0.53
N ALA A 27 1.45 19.10 1.07
CA ALA A 27 1.00 17.71 1.24
C ALA A 27 1.00 16.94 -0.08
N GLN A 28 0.45 17.54 -1.14
CA GLN A 28 0.37 16.94 -2.47
C GLN A 28 1.78 16.63 -3.00
N LYS A 29 2.73 17.57 -2.90
CA LYS A 29 4.11 17.34 -3.36
C LYS A 29 4.78 16.18 -2.63
N GLU A 30 4.60 16.10 -1.32
CA GLU A 30 5.14 15.01 -0.49
C GLU A 30 4.52 13.66 -0.87
N ILE A 31 3.19 13.60 -1.00
CA ILE A 31 2.47 12.39 -1.42
C ILE A 31 2.94 11.94 -2.81
N LEU A 32 3.01 12.84 -3.79
CA LEU A 32 3.42 12.49 -5.15
C LEU A 32 4.88 11.99 -5.21
N LYS A 33 5.76 12.53 -4.35
CA LYS A 33 7.12 12.01 -4.20
C LYS A 33 7.11 10.56 -3.71
N LEU A 34 6.25 10.23 -2.75
CA LEU A 34 6.11 8.86 -2.22
C LEU A 34 5.51 7.89 -3.25
N LEU A 35 4.54 8.33 -4.05
CA LEU A 35 3.87 7.49 -5.05
C LEU A 35 4.75 7.20 -6.28
N LYS A 36 5.78 8.01 -6.54
CA LYS A 36 6.60 7.89 -7.76
C LYS A 36 7.25 6.51 -7.86
N GLY A 37 6.95 5.80 -8.95
CA GLY A 37 7.54 4.49 -9.25
C GLY A 37 7.06 3.34 -8.37
N LYS A 38 6.03 3.56 -7.52
CA LYS A 38 5.51 2.54 -6.62
C LYS A 38 4.17 2.02 -7.09
N VAL A 39 3.86 0.76 -6.73
CA VAL A 39 2.52 0.21 -6.84
C VAL A 39 1.67 0.72 -5.68
N VAL A 40 0.47 1.21 -5.98
CA VAL A 40 -0.47 1.75 -5.00
C VAL A 40 -1.62 0.79 -4.80
N VAL A 41 -1.74 0.29 -3.58
CA VAL A 41 -2.84 -0.56 -3.13
C VAL A 41 -3.82 0.27 -2.31
N GLY A 42 -5.12 0.12 -2.57
CA GLY A 42 -6.16 0.83 -1.84
C GLY A 42 -7.55 0.38 -2.22
N HIS A 43 -8.59 1.10 -1.80
CA HIS A 43 -9.98 0.77 -2.12
C HIS A 43 -10.69 1.97 -2.73
N ALA A 44 -11.23 1.81 -3.94
CA ALA A 44 -11.85 2.89 -4.70
C ALA A 44 -10.92 4.10 -4.94
N LEU A 45 -9.65 3.82 -5.25
CA LEU A 45 -8.54 4.79 -5.37
C LEU A 45 -8.78 5.94 -6.34
N HIS A 46 -9.70 5.78 -7.30
CA HIS A 46 -10.10 6.86 -8.20
C HIS A 46 -10.57 8.12 -7.46
N ASN A 47 -11.23 7.97 -6.30
CA ASN A 47 -11.66 9.09 -5.48
C ASN A 47 -10.47 9.84 -4.88
N ASP A 48 -9.49 9.11 -4.34
CA ASP A 48 -8.29 9.66 -3.73
C ASP A 48 -7.41 10.37 -4.76
N PHE A 49 -7.19 9.73 -5.91
CA PHE A 49 -6.44 10.31 -7.03
C PHE A 49 -7.10 11.57 -7.58
N GLN A 50 -8.44 11.59 -7.67
CA GLN A 50 -9.19 12.79 -8.05
C GLN A 50 -9.02 13.92 -7.03
N ALA A 51 -9.10 13.62 -5.73
CA ALA A 51 -8.86 14.60 -4.67
C ALA A 51 -7.41 15.13 -4.68
N LEU A 52 -6.45 14.27 -5.01
CA LEU A 52 -5.04 14.62 -5.19
C LEU A 52 -4.74 15.29 -6.54
N LYS A 53 -5.72 15.42 -7.45
CA LYS A 53 -5.54 15.93 -8.82
C LYS A 53 -4.38 15.24 -9.55
N TYR A 54 -4.31 13.92 -9.40
CA TYR A 54 -3.22 13.07 -9.89
C TYR A 54 -3.77 11.89 -10.67
N VAL A 55 -3.00 11.40 -11.64
CA VAL A 55 -3.31 10.19 -12.39
C VAL A 55 -2.16 9.21 -12.19
N HIS A 56 -2.42 8.16 -11.41
CA HIS A 56 -1.47 7.08 -11.21
C HIS A 56 -1.53 6.07 -12.37
N PRO A 57 -0.40 5.50 -12.83
CA PRO A 57 -0.41 4.48 -13.87
C PRO A 57 -1.31 3.29 -13.50
N ARG A 58 -2.17 2.87 -14.44
CA ARG A 58 -3.10 1.75 -14.20
C ARG A 58 -2.37 0.43 -13.88
N SER A 59 -1.25 0.17 -14.55
CA SER A 59 -0.39 -1.00 -14.30
C SER A 59 0.27 -1.03 -12.92
N GLN A 60 0.29 0.12 -12.23
CA GLN A 60 0.81 0.26 -10.87
C GLN A 60 -0.32 0.48 -9.85
N THR A 61 -1.59 0.32 -10.24
CA THR A 61 -2.74 0.49 -9.36
C THR A 61 -3.34 -0.87 -9.00
N ARG A 62 -3.53 -1.13 -7.70
CA ARG A 62 -4.23 -2.31 -7.18
C ARG A 62 -5.44 -1.86 -6.35
N ASP A 63 -6.57 -1.67 -7.03
CA ASP A 63 -7.81 -1.23 -6.39
C ASP A 63 -8.62 -2.43 -5.88
N THR A 64 -8.67 -2.60 -4.57
CA THR A 64 -9.32 -3.75 -3.92
C THR A 64 -10.82 -3.86 -4.14
N THR A 65 -11.48 -2.88 -4.77
CA THR A 65 -12.84 -3.06 -5.29
C THR A 65 -12.96 -4.21 -6.29
N TYR A 66 -11.85 -4.63 -6.93
CA TYR A 66 -11.81 -5.79 -7.83
C TYR A 66 -11.47 -7.13 -7.15
N VAL A 67 -11.10 -7.13 -5.86
CA VAL A 67 -10.80 -8.37 -5.10
C VAL A 67 -11.92 -9.41 -5.22
N PRO A 68 -13.22 -9.06 -5.09
CA PRO A 68 -14.30 -10.04 -5.25
C PRO A 68 -14.29 -10.75 -6.60
N SER A 69 -13.96 -10.03 -7.68
CA SER A 69 -13.86 -10.58 -9.04
C SER A 69 -12.71 -11.58 -9.18
N LEU A 70 -11.65 -11.40 -8.40
CA LEU A 70 -10.48 -12.28 -8.36
C LEU A 70 -10.65 -13.46 -7.41
N LEU A 71 -11.56 -13.37 -6.44
CA LEU A 71 -11.88 -14.47 -5.52
C LEU A 71 -13.05 -15.33 -6.01
N HIS A 72 -13.96 -14.80 -6.83
CA HIS A 72 -15.18 -15.53 -7.19
C HIS A 72 -15.02 -16.57 -8.32
N GLN A 73 -15.61 -17.73 -8.01
CA GLN A 73 -16.26 -18.69 -8.90
C GLN A 73 -17.52 -18.06 -9.58
N PRO A 74 -17.93 -18.53 -10.78
CA PRO A 74 -18.98 -17.89 -11.58
C PRO A 74 -20.33 -17.86 -10.84
N GLY A 75 -20.86 -16.66 -10.54
CA GLY A 75 -22.23 -16.52 -10.01
C GLY A 75 -22.54 -15.27 -9.19
N LEU A 76 -21.55 -14.63 -8.56
CA LEU A 76 -21.79 -13.35 -7.86
C LEU A 76 -21.76 -12.21 -8.88
N HIS A 77 -22.94 -11.68 -9.21
CA HIS A 77 -23.08 -10.59 -10.17
C HIS A 77 -22.25 -9.36 -9.75
N THR A 78 -21.11 -9.22 -10.43
CA THR A 78 -20.01 -8.28 -10.24
C THR A 78 -20.31 -6.88 -10.78
N ARG A 79 -21.51 -6.34 -10.50
CA ARG A 79 -21.88 -4.98 -10.94
C ARG A 79 -21.99 -3.95 -9.82
N ALA A 80 -22.08 -4.37 -8.55
CA ALA A 80 -22.08 -3.45 -7.43
C ALA A 80 -20.66 -3.32 -6.85
N ARG A 81 -20.16 -2.08 -6.75
CA ARG A 81 -18.95 -1.78 -5.97
C ARG A 81 -19.25 -2.13 -4.50
N VAL A 82 -18.63 -3.18 -4.00
CA VAL A 82 -18.78 -3.61 -2.60
C VAL A 82 -17.95 -2.68 -1.72
N SER A 83 -18.49 -2.27 -0.57
CA SER A 83 -17.78 -1.38 0.34
C SER A 83 -16.59 -2.08 1.00
N LEU A 84 -15.54 -1.31 1.34
CA LEU A 84 -14.40 -1.83 2.10
C LEU A 84 -14.85 -2.53 3.40
N LYS A 85 -15.85 -1.95 4.08
CA LYS A 85 -16.41 -2.48 5.32
C LYS A 85 -17.02 -3.87 5.14
N ASP A 86 -17.80 -4.06 4.08
CA ASP A 86 -18.42 -5.35 3.79
C ASP A 86 -17.38 -6.39 3.39
N LEU A 87 -16.38 -6.01 2.58
CA LEU A 87 -15.29 -6.90 2.21
C LEU A 87 -14.44 -7.31 3.42
N ALA A 88 -14.10 -6.36 4.30
CA ALA A 88 -13.39 -6.64 5.54
C ALA A 88 -14.18 -7.62 6.42
N LEU A 89 -15.49 -7.45 6.53
CA LEU A 89 -16.34 -8.32 7.33
C LEU A 89 -16.46 -9.73 6.72
N GLN A 90 -16.63 -9.82 5.40
CA GLN A 90 -16.86 -11.10 4.71
C GLN A 90 -15.59 -11.92 4.57
N LEU A 91 -14.48 -11.29 4.15
CA LEU A 91 -13.25 -11.97 3.76
C LEU A 91 -12.22 -12.02 4.89
N LEU A 92 -12.12 -10.97 5.71
CA LEU A 92 -11.16 -10.88 6.80
C LEU A 92 -11.78 -11.12 8.18
N ARG A 93 -13.12 -11.29 8.24
CA ARG A 93 -13.89 -11.39 9.50
C ARG A 93 -13.63 -10.21 10.46
N LYS A 94 -13.29 -9.05 9.90
CA LYS A 94 -12.89 -7.84 10.63
C LYS A 94 -13.97 -6.76 10.52
N LYS A 95 -14.34 -6.15 11.65
CA LYS A 95 -15.23 -4.99 11.68
C LYS A 95 -14.38 -3.72 11.73
N ILE A 96 -14.43 -2.92 10.66
CA ILE A 96 -13.77 -1.61 10.57
C ILE A 96 -14.81 -0.48 10.62
N GLN A 97 -14.36 0.76 10.80
CA GLN A 97 -15.22 1.96 10.77
C GLN A 97 -16.39 1.88 11.79
N ALA A 98 -16.14 1.25 12.95
CA ALA A 98 -17.13 1.04 14.00
C ALA A 98 -17.15 2.17 15.06
N GLY A 99 -16.15 3.06 15.04
CA GLY A 99 -16.00 4.15 16.00
C GLY A 99 -16.98 5.32 15.77
N GLN A 100 -17.27 6.06 16.84
CA GLN A 100 -18.10 7.27 16.77
C GLN A 100 -17.35 8.52 16.29
N HIS A 101 -16.01 8.46 16.23
CA HIS A 101 -15.14 9.59 15.89
C HIS A 101 -14.88 9.75 14.38
N GLY A 102 -15.61 9.01 13.55
CA GLY A 102 -15.38 8.94 12.11
C GLY A 102 -14.42 7.82 11.71
N HIS A 103 -14.06 7.79 10.42
CA HIS A 103 -13.19 6.76 9.89
C HIS A 103 -11.72 7.10 10.13
N SER A 104 -10.88 6.07 10.22
CA SER A 104 -9.43 6.20 10.30
C SER A 104 -8.81 5.82 8.96
N SER A 105 -8.12 6.75 8.30
CA SER A 105 -7.42 6.48 7.04
C SER A 105 -6.36 5.38 7.19
N VAL A 106 -5.75 5.27 8.37
CA VAL A 106 -4.77 4.21 8.68
C VAL A 106 -5.45 2.85 8.76
N GLU A 107 -6.60 2.75 9.42
CA GLU A 107 -7.38 1.50 9.48
C GLU A 107 -7.80 1.07 8.07
N ASP A 108 -8.34 2.00 7.28
CA ASP A 108 -8.80 1.73 5.92
C ASP A 108 -7.65 1.30 5.00
N ALA A 109 -6.48 1.94 5.08
CA ALA A 109 -5.29 1.60 4.29
C ALA A 109 -4.73 0.21 4.66
N VAL A 110 -4.63 -0.09 5.96
CA VAL A 110 -4.19 -1.41 6.43
C VAL A 110 -5.15 -2.49 5.95
N THR A 111 -6.45 -2.26 6.06
CA THR A 111 -7.45 -3.25 5.64
C THR A 111 -7.53 -3.43 4.13
N ALA A 112 -7.31 -2.38 3.33
CA ALA A 112 -7.13 -2.53 1.89
C ALA A 112 -5.89 -3.40 1.57
N MET A 113 -4.78 -3.21 2.27
CA MET A 113 -3.58 -4.04 2.09
C MET A 113 -3.84 -5.51 2.50
N GLU A 114 -4.53 -5.75 3.62
CA GLU A 114 -4.94 -7.09 4.06
C GLU A 114 -5.79 -7.80 2.98
N LEU A 115 -6.75 -7.10 2.36
CA LEU A 115 -7.57 -7.64 1.27
C LEU A 115 -6.75 -7.96 0.02
N TYR A 116 -5.80 -7.10 -0.35
CA TYR A 116 -4.92 -7.34 -1.49
C TYR A 116 -4.07 -8.60 -1.29
N ARG A 117 -3.51 -8.80 -0.08
CA ARG A 117 -2.72 -10.01 0.25
C ARG A 117 -3.47 -11.32 0.04
N LEU A 118 -4.80 -11.34 0.13
CA LEU A 118 -5.61 -12.53 -0.18
C LEU A 118 -5.54 -12.96 -1.65
N VAL A 119 -5.23 -12.03 -2.55
CA VAL A 119 -5.24 -12.23 -4.01
C VAL A 119 -3.92 -11.88 -4.68
N GLU A 120 -2.91 -11.45 -3.92
CA GLU A 120 -1.63 -10.91 -4.39
C GLU A 120 -1.00 -11.77 -5.48
N VAL A 121 -0.79 -13.06 -5.20
CA VAL A 121 -0.17 -13.99 -6.17
C VAL A 121 -0.93 -14.01 -7.50
N ARG A 122 -2.25 -14.22 -7.44
CA ARG A 122 -3.10 -14.29 -8.63
C ARG A 122 -3.16 -12.96 -9.38
N TRP A 123 -3.15 -11.84 -8.66
CA TRP A 123 -3.19 -10.51 -9.24
C TRP A 123 -1.90 -10.22 -10.01
N GLU A 124 -0.74 -10.41 -9.37
CA GLU A 124 0.55 -10.11 -10.00
C GLU A 124 0.84 -11.03 -11.18
N GLU A 125 0.42 -12.30 -11.13
CA GLU A 125 0.48 -13.19 -12.30
C GLU A 125 -0.36 -12.67 -13.47
N GLN A 126 -1.56 -12.13 -13.21
CA GLN A 126 -2.43 -11.56 -14.24
C GLN A 126 -1.83 -10.29 -14.86
N GLU A 127 -1.20 -9.45 -14.05
CA GLU A 127 -0.54 -8.22 -14.50
C GLU A 127 0.75 -8.51 -15.27
N ALA A 128 1.53 -9.51 -14.86
CA ALA A 128 2.70 -9.95 -15.60
C ALA A 128 2.34 -10.50 -16.99
N ARG A 129 1.19 -11.20 -17.11
CA ARG A 129 0.69 -11.71 -18.40
C ARG A 129 0.14 -10.63 -19.33
N SER A 130 -0.33 -9.51 -18.77
CA SER A 130 -0.92 -8.42 -19.56
C SER A 130 0.11 -7.41 -20.06
N LEU A 131 1.33 -7.41 -19.51
CA LEU A 131 2.43 -6.56 -19.97
C LEU A 131 3.12 -7.19 -21.21
N PRO A 132 3.33 -6.41 -22.30
CA PRO A 132 4.23 -6.86 -23.36
C PRO A 132 5.67 -7.00 -22.82
N PRO A 133 6.50 -7.89 -23.39
CA PRO A 133 7.90 -8.00 -23.00
C PRO A 133 8.57 -6.64 -23.16
N ARG A 134 9.16 -6.13 -22.07
CA ARG A 134 9.96 -4.89 -22.13
C ARG A 134 11.20 -5.14 -23.00
N PRO A 135 11.55 -4.26 -23.95
CA PRO A 135 12.92 -4.25 -24.44
C PRO A 135 13.85 -3.98 -23.26
N GLU A 136 14.94 -4.75 -23.18
CA GLU A 136 15.94 -4.64 -22.13
C GLU A 136 16.70 -3.31 -22.25
N ASP A 137 16.20 -2.25 -21.63
CA ASP A 137 17.01 -1.05 -21.38
C ASP A 137 17.90 -1.33 -20.18
N ARG A 138 19.09 -1.88 -20.46
CA ARG A 138 20.22 -1.89 -19.54
C ARG A 138 20.66 -0.45 -19.28
N GLU A 139 20.33 0.08 -18.11
CA GLU A 139 21.11 1.14 -17.48
C GLU A 139 21.47 0.67 -16.05
N PRO A 140 22.75 0.76 -15.63
CA PRO A 140 23.17 0.28 -14.33
C PRO A 140 22.84 1.32 -13.25
N ASP A 141 21.81 1.07 -12.43
CA ASP A 141 21.57 1.89 -11.24
C ASP A 141 22.64 1.58 -10.17
N SER A 142 23.42 2.62 -9.91
CA SER A 142 24.49 2.75 -8.93
C SER A 142 24.09 2.20 -7.55
N SER A 143 24.89 1.26 -7.02
CA SER A 143 24.65 0.57 -5.73
C SER A 143 24.85 1.45 -4.49
N THR A 144 25.02 2.77 -4.65
CA THR A 144 25.43 3.67 -3.56
C THR A 144 24.24 4.15 -2.72
N ASP A 145 22.99 4.02 -3.20
CA ASP A 145 21.80 4.58 -2.53
C ASP A 145 21.15 3.61 -1.51
N MET A 146 21.54 2.32 -1.50
CA MET A 146 21.02 1.34 -0.52
C MET A 146 21.77 1.34 0.81
N GLU A 147 23.07 1.66 0.83
CA GLU A 147 23.89 1.64 2.06
C GLU A 147 23.41 2.71 3.05
N GLN A 148 22.96 3.87 2.54
CA GLN A 148 22.44 4.96 3.37
C GLN A 148 21.16 4.59 4.14
N TYR A 149 20.39 3.60 3.67
CA TYR A 149 19.16 3.15 4.32
C TYR A 149 19.40 2.15 5.46
N MET A 150 20.58 1.51 5.50
CA MET A 150 20.96 0.57 6.56
C MET A 150 21.49 1.27 7.83
N GLU A 151 21.66 2.60 7.79
CA GLU A 151 22.27 3.39 8.87
C GLU A 151 21.28 4.25 9.68
N ASP A 152 19.98 4.23 9.37
CA ASP A 152 18.99 5.06 10.06
C ASP A 152 18.58 4.51 11.45
N GLN A 153 18.73 5.35 12.49
CA GLN A 153 18.55 5.06 13.92
C GLN A 153 17.11 4.73 14.39
N TYR A 154 16.20 4.36 13.49
CA TYR A 154 14.80 4.05 13.84
C TYR A 154 14.48 2.54 13.80
N TRP A 155 15.48 1.71 13.54
CA TRP A 155 15.34 0.25 13.50
C TRP A 155 15.73 -0.40 14.85
N PRO A 156 14.93 -1.32 15.41
CA PRO A 156 15.29 -2.03 16.64
C PRO A 156 16.56 -2.89 16.46
N GLU A 157 17.54 -2.76 17.36
CA GLU A 157 18.84 -3.46 17.29
C GLU A 157 18.71 -5.00 17.34
N ASP A 158 17.61 -5.50 17.90
CA ASP A 158 17.38 -6.93 18.13
C ASP A 158 17.22 -7.75 16.83
N LEU A 159 17.01 -7.08 15.69
CA LEU A 159 16.93 -7.73 14.37
C LEU A 159 18.17 -7.51 13.49
N ALA A 160 19.14 -6.70 13.92
CA ALA A 160 20.33 -6.38 13.14
C ALA A 160 21.44 -7.45 13.23
N GLN A 161 21.34 -8.39 14.17
CA GLN A 161 22.31 -9.47 14.34
C GLN A 161 21.78 -10.79 13.77
N GLY A 162 22.03 -11.00 12.48
CA GLY A 162 21.87 -12.32 11.86
C GLY A 162 22.78 -13.37 12.52
N PRO A 163 22.45 -14.68 12.42
CA PRO A 163 23.20 -15.74 13.06
C PRO A 163 24.60 -15.82 12.44
N ARG A 164 25.65 -15.69 13.25
CA ARG A 164 27.03 -15.98 12.82
C ARG A 164 27.16 -17.49 12.58
N GLY A 165 26.81 -17.91 11.36
CA GLY A 165 27.10 -19.23 10.82
C GLY A 165 28.59 -19.39 10.61
N GLY A 166 29.16 -20.43 11.24
CA GLY A 166 30.58 -20.73 11.24
C GLY A 166 31.14 -21.08 9.87
N THR A 167 32.37 -20.65 9.64
CA THR A 167 33.26 -21.16 8.59
C THR A 167 34.05 -22.32 9.17
N GLY A 168 33.81 -23.52 8.64
CA GLY A 168 34.70 -24.65 8.84
C GLY A 168 35.97 -24.45 8.00
N GLU A 169 37.13 -24.57 8.65
CA GLU A 169 38.38 -24.89 7.99
C GLU A 169 38.77 -26.31 8.38
N ALA A 170 38.80 -27.19 7.39
CA ALA A 170 39.44 -28.49 7.49
C ALA A 170 40.94 -28.31 7.22
N GLN A 171 41.79 -28.76 8.14
CA GLN A 171 43.19 -29.03 7.81
C GLN A 171 43.67 -30.33 8.48
N ASP A 172 44.02 -31.25 7.59
CA ASP A 172 44.73 -32.50 7.75
C ASP A 172 46.04 -32.34 8.55
N ARG A 173 46.29 -33.24 9.52
CA ARG A 173 47.63 -33.80 9.80
C ARG A 173 47.59 -34.94 10.82
N ARG A 174 47.79 -36.15 10.29
CA ARG A 174 48.69 -37.24 10.70
C ARG A 174 49.33 -37.22 12.11
N GLU A 175 49.33 -38.44 12.66
CA GLU A 175 50.12 -39.06 13.75
C GLU A 175 49.57 -38.93 15.18
#